data_AF-A0A6A5UAP5-F1
#
_entry.id   AF-A0A6A5UAP5-F1
#
_cell.length_a   1.000
_cell.length_b   1.000
_cell.length_c   1.000
_cell.angle_alpha   90.00
_cell.angle_beta   90.00
_cell.angle_gamma   90.00
#
_symmetry.space_group_name_H-M   'P 1'
#
loop_
_entity.id
_entity.type
_entity.pdbx_description
1 polymer ?
#
loop_
_entity_poly.entity_id
_entity_poly.type
_entity_poly.pdbx_seq_one_letter_code
_entity_poly.pdbx_strand_id
1 'polypeptide(L)'
;LSTQNVLLKLEVQGLKKALVNEKKRRQRGKALQLEMPLNQDGGAIFWSPNKVQLARERETQKAEAARAERLQKEEDSQRRAIEKAEKQRALEERRRMKATAKEIRLQEQARKQQEKEDNRHARLAAAQLQKDIQFVKQARKVRKKQSIVPQEADSGEQSVLEVIKAPLVTNRRGRHINLPTRY
;
A
#
# COMPACT_ATOMS: atom_id res chain seq x y z
N LEU A 1 9.13 -44.89 -17.71
CA LEU A 1 8.42 -43.84 -18.48
C LEU A 1 7.54 -44.40 -19.62
N SER A 2 7.96 -45.42 -20.37
CA SER A 2 7.17 -45.96 -21.50
C SER A 2 5.81 -46.55 -21.08
N THR A 3 5.77 -47.35 -20.03
CA THR A 3 4.54 -48.03 -19.54
C THR A 3 3.48 -47.04 -19.02
N GLN A 4 3.89 -46.05 -18.23
CA GLN A 4 3.00 -44.99 -17.73
C GLN A 4 2.37 -44.19 -18.87
N ASN A 5 3.15 -43.85 -19.90
CA ASN A 5 2.63 -43.17 -21.08
C ASN A 5 1.63 -44.02 -21.86
N VAL A 6 1.84 -45.33 -21.95
CA VAL A 6 0.89 -46.26 -22.59
C VAL A 6 -0.41 -46.33 -21.80
N LEU A 7 -0.34 -46.46 -20.47
CA LEU A 7 -1.52 -46.47 -19.61
C LEU A 7 -2.33 -45.17 -19.71
N LEU A 8 -1.66 -44.01 -19.64
CA LEU A 8 -2.30 -42.71 -19.81
C LEU A 8 -2.96 -42.57 -21.18
N LYS A 9 -2.33 -43.05 -22.25
CA LYS A 9 -2.92 -43.05 -23.60
C LYS A 9 -4.18 -43.91 -23.67
N LEU A 10 -4.17 -45.10 -23.07
CA LEU A 10 -5.32 -45.99 -23.02
C LEU A 10 -6.47 -45.39 -22.20
N GLU A 11 -6.14 -44.76 -21.08
CA GLU A 11 -7.11 -44.06 -20.23
C GLU A 11 -7.75 -42.89 -20.99
N VAL A 12 -6.96 -42.02 -21.62
CA VAL A 12 -7.46 -40.92 -22.46
C VAL A 12 -8.34 -41.45 -23.59
N GLN A 13 -7.97 -42.56 -24.22
CA GLN A 13 -8.80 -43.20 -25.24
C GLN A 13 -10.12 -43.73 -24.66
N GLY A 14 -10.08 -44.39 -23.50
CA GLY A 14 -11.26 -44.88 -22.78
C GLY A 14 -12.22 -43.76 -22.42
N LEU A 15 -11.68 -42.67 -21.85
CA LEU A 15 -12.43 -41.46 -21.51
C LEU A 15 -13.06 -40.82 -22.75
N LYS A 16 -12.32 -40.70 -23.85
CA LYS A 16 -12.87 -40.20 -25.13
C LYS A 16 -14.04 -41.06 -25.62
N LYS A 17 -13.90 -42.39 -25.58
CA LYS A 17 -14.98 -43.32 -25.97
C LYS A 17 -16.20 -43.19 -25.05
N ALA A 18 -15.98 -43.14 -23.74
CA ALA A 18 -17.03 -42.96 -22.74
C ALA A 18 -17.79 -41.64 -22.96
N LEU A 19 -17.07 -40.55 -23.23
CA LEU A 19 -17.66 -39.24 -23.51
C LEU A 19 -18.49 -39.24 -24.80
N VAL A 20 -18.04 -39.90 -25.85
CA VAL A 20 -18.84 -40.06 -27.09
C VAL A 20 -20.09 -40.89 -26.83
N ASN A 21 -19.98 -42.00 -26.09
CA ASN A 21 -21.11 -42.86 -25.76
C ASN A 21 -22.16 -42.12 -24.92
N GLU A 22 -21.70 -41.35 -23.93
CA GLU A 22 -22.58 -40.53 -23.09
C GLU A 22 -23.26 -39.42 -23.91
N LYS A 23 -22.53 -38.76 -24.82
CA LYS A 23 -23.15 -37.80 -25.77
C LYS A 23 -24.22 -38.46 -26.63
N LYS A 24 -23.94 -39.64 -27.19
CA LYS A 24 -24.92 -40.41 -27.97
C LYS A 24 -26.14 -40.80 -27.12
N ARG A 25 -25.95 -41.24 -25.88
CA ARG A 25 -27.04 -41.55 -24.94
C ARG A 25 -27.92 -40.33 -24.69
N ARG A 26 -27.32 -39.17 -24.41
CA ARG A 26 -28.04 -37.91 -24.21
C ARG A 26 -28.75 -37.41 -25.47
N GLN A 27 -28.25 -37.73 -26.66
CA GLN A 27 -28.91 -37.40 -27.92
C GLN A 27 -30.11 -38.32 -28.19
N ARG A 28 -30.02 -39.62 -27.88
CA ARG A 28 -31.10 -40.59 -28.10
C ARG A 28 -32.41 -40.26 -27.37
N GLY A 29 -32.33 -39.63 -26.19
CA GLY A 29 -33.51 -39.24 -25.41
C GLY A 29 -34.11 -37.88 -25.77
N LYS A 30 -33.53 -37.15 -26.74
CA LYS A 30 -34.06 -35.85 -27.16
C LYS A 30 -35.05 -36.04 -28.29
N ALA A 31 -36.30 -35.65 -28.04
CA ALA A 31 -37.31 -35.59 -29.07
C ALA A 31 -36.95 -34.48 -30.08
N LEU A 32 -37.05 -34.80 -31.36
CA LEU A 32 -36.88 -33.84 -32.44
C LEU A 32 -38.08 -32.89 -32.45
N GLN A 33 -37.82 -31.59 -32.42
CA GLN A 33 -38.89 -30.58 -32.45
C GLN A 33 -39.46 -30.44 -33.87
N LEU A 34 -40.49 -31.22 -34.17
CA LEU A 34 -41.27 -31.10 -35.41
C LEU A 34 -42.42 -30.10 -35.20
N GLU A 35 -42.57 -29.14 -36.11
CA GLU A 35 -43.64 -28.13 -36.06
C GLU A 35 -44.96 -28.74 -36.55
N MET A 36 -45.97 -28.75 -35.70
CA MET A 36 -47.29 -29.30 -36.04
C MET A 36 -47.97 -28.42 -37.12
N PRO A 37 -48.53 -29.01 -38.19
CA PRO A 37 -49.31 -28.26 -39.16
C PRO A 37 -50.58 -27.70 -38.51
N LEU A 38 -50.91 -26.44 -38.83
CA LEU A 38 -51.98 -25.67 -38.19
C LEU A 38 -53.40 -26.30 -38.35
N ASN A 39 -53.61 -27.13 -39.38
CA ASN A 39 -54.92 -27.62 -39.79
C ASN A 39 -55.08 -29.14 -39.67
N GLN A 40 -54.36 -29.82 -38.76
CA GLN A 40 -54.49 -31.27 -38.57
C GLN A 40 -55.16 -31.63 -37.25
N ASP A 41 -56.31 -32.28 -37.36
CA ASP A 41 -57.12 -32.75 -36.25
C ASP A 41 -56.66 -34.15 -35.79
N GLY A 42 -56.01 -34.22 -34.62
CA GLY A 42 -55.94 -35.38 -33.71
C GLY A 42 -55.37 -36.73 -34.19
N GLY A 43 -55.05 -36.89 -35.48
CA GLY A 43 -54.59 -38.14 -36.09
C GLY A 43 -53.08 -38.35 -36.03
N ALA A 44 -52.63 -39.57 -36.38
CA ALA A 44 -51.21 -39.88 -36.52
C ALA A 44 -50.59 -39.10 -37.70
N ILE A 45 -49.54 -38.32 -37.42
CA ILE A 45 -48.85 -37.51 -38.43
C ILE A 45 -47.66 -38.28 -38.99
N PHE A 46 -47.67 -38.57 -40.29
CA PHE A 46 -46.52 -39.13 -40.98
C PHE A 46 -45.60 -38.01 -41.48
N TRP A 47 -44.35 -38.02 -41.02
CA TRP A 47 -43.35 -37.03 -41.42
C TRP A 47 -42.52 -37.51 -42.60
N SER A 48 -42.41 -36.70 -43.64
CA SER A 48 -41.49 -36.98 -44.74
C SER A 48 -40.03 -36.83 -44.28
N PRO A 49 -39.08 -37.56 -44.88
CA PRO A 49 -37.66 -37.46 -44.52
C PRO A 49 -37.10 -36.02 -44.57
N ASN A 50 -37.58 -35.21 -45.52
CA ASN A 50 -37.20 -33.80 -45.65
C ASN A 50 -37.64 -32.98 -44.41
N LYS A 51 -38.86 -33.17 -43.89
CA LYS A 51 -39.32 -32.48 -42.68
C LYS A 51 -38.49 -32.83 -41.45
N VAL A 52 -38.05 -34.08 -41.34
CA VAL A 52 -37.13 -34.54 -40.29
C VAL A 52 -35.76 -33.87 -40.43
N GLN A 53 -35.23 -33.71 -41.65
CA GLN A 53 -33.97 -33.01 -41.89
C GLN A 53 -34.05 -31.53 -41.50
N LEU A 54 -35.09 -30.83 -41.93
CA LEU A 54 -35.31 -29.41 -41.58
C LEU A 54 -35.37 -29.18 -40.07
N ALA A 55 -36.06 -30.06 -39.32
CA ALA A 55 -36.10 -29.97 -37.87
C ALA A 55 -34.71 -30.14 -37.23
N ARG A 56 -33.88 -31.05 -37.75
CA ARG A 56 -32.50 -31.25 -37.27
C ARG A 56 -31.63 -30.02 -37.56
N GLU A 57 -31.73 -29.46 -38.76
CA GLU A 57 -30.99 -28.25 -39.16
C GLU A 57 -31.34 -27.06 -38.27
N ARG A 58 -32.62 -26.88 -37.94
CA ARG A 58 -33.05 -25.83 -37.00
C ARG A 58 -32.48 -26.04 -35.60
N GLU A 59 -32.46 -27.27 -35.10
CA GLU A 59 -31.84 -27.57 -33.79
C GLU A 59 -30.33 -27.31 -33.80
N THR A 60 -29.62 -27.66 -34.88
CA THR A 60 -28.19 -27.37 -35.00
C THR A 60 -27.93 -25.87 -35.05
N GLN A 61 -28.71 -25.12 -35.84
CA GLN A 61 -28.61 -23.66 -35.92
C GLN A 61 -28.88 -23.00 -34.56
N LYS A 62 -29.93 -23.43 -33.84
CA LYS A 62 -30.21 -22.95 -32.48
C LYS A 62 -29.06 -23.25 -31.51
N ALA A 63 -28.47 -24.44 -31.60
CA ALA A 63 -27.34 -24.83 -30.74
C ALA A 63 -26.08 -24.01 -31.06
N GLU A 64 -25.82 -23.71 -32.33
CA GLU A 64 -24.70 -22.86 -32.76
C GLU A 64 -24.91 -21.41 -32.33
N ALA A 65 -26.09 -20.85 -32.53
CA ALA A 65 -26.44 -19.51 -32.05
C ALA A 65 -26.28 -19.40 -30.52
N ALA A 66 -26.78 -20.37 -29.75
CA ALA A 66 -26.61 -20.41 -28.30
C ALA A 66 -25.14 -20.54 -27.87
N ARG A 67 -24.29 -21.22 -28.65
CA ARG A 67 -22.84 -21.28 -28.38
C ARG A 67 -22.16 -19.94 -28.68
N ALA A 68 -22.48 -19.31 -29.80
CA ALA A 68 -21.96 -17.99 -30.15
C ALA A 68 -22.34 -16.94 -29.10
N GLU A 69 -23.59 -16.94 -28.64
CA GLU A 69 -24.06 -16.03 -27.59
C GLU A 69 -23.32 -16.26 -26.26
N ARG A 70 -23.04 -17.52 -25.89
CA ARG A 70 -22.25 -17.84 -24.70
C ARG A 70 -20.82 -17.32 -24.80
N LEU A 71 -20.17 -17.52 -25.95
CA LEU A 71 -18.82 -17.01 -26.18
C LEU A 71 -18.78 -15.48 -26.10
N GLN A 72 -19.75 -14.80 -26.72
CA GLN A 72 -19.87 -13.33 -26.63
C GLN A 72 -20.06 -12.86 -25.18
N LYS A 73 -20.94 -13.53 -24.41
CA LYS A 73 -21.14 -13.21 -22.99
C LYS A 73 -19.87 -13.41 -22.17
N GLU A 74 -19.11 -14.47 -22.44
CA GLU A 74 -17.83 -14.73 -21.79
C GLU A 74 -16.81 -13.63 -22.12
N GLU A 75 -16.65 -13.26 -23.39
CA GLU A 75 -15.78 -12.16 -23.81
C GLU A 75 -16.17 -10.83 -23.18
N ASP A 76 -17.46 -10.49 -23.18
CA ASP A 76 -17.96 -9.27 -22.54
C ASP A 76 -17.73 -9.28 -21.02
N SER A 77 -17.90 -10.43 -20.38
CA SER A 77 -17.62 -10.58 -18.95
C SER A 77 -16.14 -10.36 -18.64
N GLN A 78 -15.24 -10.87 -19.48
CA GLN A 78 -13.80 -10.68 -19.36
C GLN A 78 -13.41 -9.23 -19.57
N ARG A 79 -13.94 -8.57 -20.61
CA ARG A 79 -13.71 -7.13 -20.87
C ARG A 79 -14.14 -6.27 -19.68
N ARG A 80 -15.33 -6.52 -19.13
CA ARG A 80 -15.85 -5.82 -17.94
C ARG A 80 -14.99 -6.08 -16.71
N ALA A 81 -14.46 -7.28 -16.54
CA ALA A 81 -13.57 -7.61 -15.42
C ALA A 81 -12.25 -6.84 -15.51
N ILE A 82 -11.66 -6.78 -16.70
CA ILE A 82 -10.42 -6.02 -16.96
C ILE A 82 -10.65 -4.53 -16.68
N GLU A 83 -11.70 -3.94 -17.25
CA GLU A 83 -12.01 -2.51 -17.06
C GLU A 83 -12.24 -2.17 -15.57
N LYS A 84 -12.92 -3.05 -14.82
CA LYS A 84 -13.10 -2.87 -13.37
C LYS A 84 -11.78 -2.93 -12.62
N ALA A 85 -10.91 -3.88 -12.97
CA ALA A 85 -9.59 -4.02 -12.34
C ALA A 85 -8.71 -2.80 -12.61
N GLU A 86 -8.70 -2.28 -13.84
CA GLU A 86 -7.97 -1.06 -14.21
C GLU A 86 -8.47 0.17 -13.45
N LYS A 87 -9.81 0.35 -13.38
CA LYS A 87 -10.41 1.44 -12.60
C LYS A 87 -10.06 1.34 -11.12
N GLN A 88 -10.06 0.14 -10.55
CA GLN A 88 -9.66 -0.08 -9.16
C GLN A 88 -8.19 0.28 -8.92
N ARG A 89 -7.28 -0.15 -9.81
CA ARG A 89 -5.85 0.22 -9.74
C ARG A 89 -5.65 1.72 -9.81
N ALA A 90 -6.30 2.41 -10.75
CA ALA A 90 -6.22 3.86 -10.88
C ALA A 90 -6.73 4.60 -9.62
N LEU A 91 -7.80 4.10 -8.99
CA LEU A 91 -8.32 4.65 -7.74
C LEU A 91 -7.35 4.43 -6.57
N GLU A 92 -6.72 3.26 -6.47
CA GLU A 92 -5.71 2.96 -5.46
C GLU A 92 -4.47 3.85 -5.62
N GLU A 93 -3.97 4.02 -6.84
CA GLU A 93 -2.85 4.93 -7.13
C GLU A 93 -3.21 6.37 -6.75
N ARG A 94 -4.40 6.84 -7.11
CA ARG A 94 -4.88 8.18 -6.72
C ARG A 94 -4.97 8.32 -5.21
N ARG A 95 -5.38 7.27 -4.49
CA ARG A 95 -5.39 7.26 -3.02
C ARG A 95 -3.98 7.33 -2.45
N ARG A 96 -3.04 6.55 -2.98
CA ARG A 96 -1.62 6.57 -2.58
C ARG A 96 -1.00 7.95 -2.79
N MET A 97 -1.18 8.54 -3.97
CA MET A 97 -0.68 9.88 -4.28
C MET A 97 -1.26 10.96 -3.36
N LYS A 98 -2.54 10.86 -2.98
CA LYS A 98 -3.13 11.77 -1.99
C LYS A 98 -2.55 11.56 -0.59
N ALA A 99 -2.25 10.32 -0.21
CA ALA A 99 -1.67 10.01 1.09
C ALA A 99 -0.25 10.58 1.19
N THR A 100 0.59 10.34 0.17
CA THR A 100 1.96 10.87 0.13
C THR A 100 1.98 12.39 0.10
N ALA A 101 1.12 13.03 -0.69
CA ALA A 101 1.02 14.49 -0.72
C ALA A 101 0.60 15.08 0.64
N LYS A 102 -0.29 14.41 1.39
CA LYS A 102 -0.64 14.83 2.76
C LYS A 102 0.54 14.68 3.72
N GLU A 103 1.27 13.58 3.62
CA GLU A 103 2.43 13.32 4.47
C GLU A 103 3.54 14.35 4.23
N ILE A 104 3.86 14.64 2.96
CA ILE A 104 4.80 15.69 2.57
C ILE A 104 4.37 17.04 3.16
N ARG A 105 3.09 17.42 2.99
CA ARG A 105 2.56 18.68 3.52
C ARG A 105 2.70 18.77 5.05
N LEU A 106 2.47 17.66 5.76
CA LEU A 106 2.62 17.61 7.22
C LEU A 106 4.10 17.75 7.62
N GLN A 107 5.01 17.07 6.91
CA GLN A 107 6.45 17.17 7.14
C GLN A 107 6.96 18.59 6.88
N GLU A 108 6.53 19.24 5.80
CA GLU A 108 6.88 20.63 5.50
C GLU A 108 6.38 21.60 6.58
N GLN A 109 5.15 21.39 7.07
CA GLN A 109 4.61 22.18 8.17
C GLN A 109 5.42 21.99 9.47
N ALA A 110 5.79 20.75 9.79
CA ALA A 110 6.62 20.44 10.96
C ALA A 110 8.02 21.07 10.83
N ARG A 111 8.68 20.93 9.66
CA ARG A 111 9.98 21.57 9.39
C ARG A 111 9.91 23.08 9.52
N LYS A 112 8.88 23.71 8.95
CA LYS A 112 8.66 25.16 9.06
C LYS A 112 8.41 25.61 10.49
N GLN A 113 7.82 24.77 11.34
CA GLN A 113 7.66 25.06 12.77
C GLN A 113 9.01 24.94 13.49
N GLN A 114 9.77 23.88 13.24
CA GLN A 114 11.13 23.70 13.79
C GLN A 114 12.05 24.87 13.41
N GLU A 115 12.08 25.27 12.14
CA GLU A 115 12.86 26.42 11.68
C GLU A 115 12.46 27.72 12.40
N LYS A 116 11.17 27.92 12.70
CA LYS A 116 10.72 29.09 13.47
C LYS A 116 11.21 29.05 14.91
N GLU A 117 11.19 27.88 15.54
CA GLU A 117 11.69 27.68 16.90
C GLU A 117 13.20 27.87 16.95
N ASP A 118 13.95 27.25 16.04
CA ASP A 118 15.40 27.41 15.91
C ASP A 118 15.79 28.86 15.68
N ASN A 119 15.07 29.58 14.81
CA ASN A 119 15.29 31.00 14.60
C ASN A 119 15.01 31.84 15.84
N ARG A 120 14.00 31.49 16.66
CA ARG A 120 13.75 32.16 17.94
C ARG A 120 14.89 31.89 18.92
N HIS A 121 15.34 30.64 19.03
CA HIS A 121 16.46 30.26 19.88
C HIS A 121 17.76 30.94 19.46
N ALA A 122 18.06 30.99 18.15
CA ALA A 122 19.23 31.68 17.61
C ALA A 122 19.20 33.18 17.90
N ARG A 123 18.03 33.83 17.78
CA ARG A 123 17.87 35.25 18.15
C ARG A 123 18.12 35.50 19.63
N LEU A 124 17.59 34.64 20.51
CA LEU A 124 17.82 34.75 21.95
C LEU A 124 19.31 34.55 22.30
N ALA A 125 19.95 33.53 21.73
CA ALA A 125 21.37 33.26 21.91
C ALA A 125 22.24 34.43 21.41
N ALA A 126 21.94 34.99 20.24
CA ALA A 126 22.64 36.16 19.71
C ALA A 126 22.48 37.39 20.61
N ALA A 127 21.27 37.65 21.12
CA ALA A 127 21.02 38.74 22.06
C ALA A 127 21.77 38.56 23.39
N GLN A 128 21.85 37.33 23.90
CA GLN A 128 22.62 37.02 25.11
C GLN A 128 24.13 37.22 24.87
N LEU A 129 24.66 36.74 23.75
CA LEU A 129 26.05 36.93 23.38
C LEU A 129 26.41 38.43 23.25
N GLN A 130 25.50 39.25 22.70
CA GLN A 130 25.70 40.71 22.67
C GLN A 130 25.78 41.31 24.07
N LYS A 131 24.91 40.91 25.00
CA LYS A 131 24.95 41.36 26.40
C LYS A 131 26.25 40.94 27.07
N ASP A 132 26.70 39.70 26.86
CA ASP A 132 27.95 39.19 27.42
C ASP A 132 29.16 39.97 26.89
N ILE A 133 29.20 40.28 25.58
CA ILE A 133 30.23 41.14 24.99
C ILE A 133 30.22 42.54 25.61
N GLN A 134 29.04 43.14 25.79
CA GLN A 134 28.91 44.46 26.42
C GLN A 134 29.41 44.42 27.87
N PHE A 135 29.03 43.40 28.63
CA PHE A 135 29.48 43.20 30.01
C PHE A 135 31.00 43.04 30.10
N VAL A 136 31.61 42.21 29.25
CA VAL A 136 33.08 42.04 29.19
C VAL A 136 33.77 43.35 28.81
N LYS A 137 33.24 44.12 27.85
CA LYS A 137 33.78 45.44 27.48
C LYS A 137 33.71 46.43 28.65
N GLN A 138 32.61 46.44 29.40
CA GLN A 138 32.46 47.29 30.59
C GLN A 138 33.41 46.85 31.72
N ALA A 139 33.50 45.55 32.02
CA ALA A 139 34.44 45.00 33.00
C ALA A 139 35.91 45.33 32.66
N ARG A 140 36.28 45.26 31.37
CA ARG A 140 37.60 45.71 30.89
C ARG A 140 37.83 47.22 31.09
N LYS A 141 36.81 48.07 30.91
CA LYS A 141 36.91 49.52 31.19
C LYS A 141 37.08 49.80 32.68
N VAL A 142 36.41 49.07 33.57
CA VAL A 142 36.58 49.20 35.03
C VAL A 142 37.97 48.75 35.46
N ARG A 143 38.49 47.63 34.92
CA ARG A 143 39.87 47.20 35.16
C ARG A 143 40.91 48.23 34.67
N LYS A 144 40.69 48.90 33.53
CA LYS A 144 41.53 50.03 33.09
C LYS A 144 41.47 51.27 33.99
N LYS A 145 40.40 51.47 34.75
CA LYS A 145 40.32 52.53 35.77
C LYS A 145 41.00 52.15 37.07
N GLN A 146 41.06 50.86 37.40
CA GLN A 146 41.81 50.34 38.55
C GLN A 146 43.32 50.21 38.26
N SER A 147 43.75 50.29 37.00
CA SER A 147 45.17 50.29 36.61
C SER A 147 45.84 51.67 36.61
N ILE A 148 45.19 52.71 37.16
CA ILE A 148 45.82 54.03 37.48
C ILE A 148 46.16 54.09 38.98
N VAL A 149 46.38 52.93 39.60
CA VAL A 149 47.13 52.83 40.85
C VAL A 149 48.34 51.94 40.54
N PRO A 150 49.57 52.45 40.62
CA PRO A 150 50.75 51.61 40.50
C PRO A 150 50.83 50.74 41.76
N GLN A 151 50.68 49.44 41.60
CA GLN A 151 51.22 48.48 42.55
C GLN A 151 52.04 47.44 41.79
N GLU A 152 53.17 47.14 42.40
CA GLU A 152 54.34 46.54 41.81
C GLU A 152 54.15 45.08 41.42
N ALA A 153 55.10 44.62 40.62
CA ALA A 153 55.25 43.26 40.18
C ALA A 153 55.36 42.30 41.37
N ASP A 154 54.65 41.18 41.29
CA ASP A 154 55.24 39.94 41.77
C ASP A 154 54.90 38.77 40.85
N SER A 155 55.95 37.98 40.69
CA SER A 155 56.16 36.73 39.99
C SER A 155 55.21 35.60 40.40
N GLY A 156 55.10 34.56 39.56
CA GLY A 156 54.54 33.28 39.99
C GLY A 156 53.74 32.52 38.95
N GLU A 157 54.48 31.84 38.07
CA GLU A 157 54.33 30.43 37.67
C GLU A 157 52.93 29.76 37.55
N GLN A 158 52.81 29.06 36.43
CA GLN A 158 51.73 28.16 36.04
C GLN A 158 51.58 26.99 37.03
N SER A 159 50.35 26.61 37.37
CA SER A 159 50.02 25.19 37.54
C SER A 159 48.53 24.92 37.33
N VAL A 160 48.29 23.96 36.45
CA VAL A 160 47.01 23.36 36.09
C VAL A 160 46.60 22.45 37.24
N LEU A 161 45.42 22.66 37.82
CA LEU A 161 44.74 21.63 38.61
C LEU A 161 43.26 21.57 38.21
N GLU A 162 42.94 20.51 37.47
CA GLU A 162 41.59 20.04 37.21
C GLU A 162 40.87 19.79 38.54
N VAL A 163 39.87 20.61 38.86
CA VAL A 163 38.96 20.33 39.97
C VAL A 163 37.93 19.32 39.48
N ILE A 164 38.20 18.04 39.77
CA ILE A 164 37.20 16.97 39.71
C ILE A 164 36.07 17.33 40.68
N LYS A 165 34.91 17.71 40.15
CA LYS A 165 33.72 18.04 40.93
C LYS A 165 33.11 16.75 41.48
N ALA A 166 33.22 16.53 42.79
CA ALA A 166 32.56 15.42 43.49
C ALA A 166 31.02 15.48 43.30
N PRO A 167 30.33 14.33 43.17
CA PRO A 167 28.88 14.32 42.92
C PRO A 167 28.10 14.77 44.16
N LEU A 168 27.08 15.60 43.93
CA LEU A 168 26.14 16.05 44.95
C LEU A 168 25.37 14.84 45.49
N VAL A 169 25.40 14.63 46.82
CA VAL A 169 24.67 13.56 47.50
C VAL A 169 23.17 13.75 47.27
N THR A 170 22.53 12.80 46.59
CA THR A 170 21.08 12.79 46.32
C THR A 170 20.42 11.64 47.07
N ASN A 171 19.14 11.81 47.45
CA ASN A 171 18.37 10.72 48.07
C ASN A 171 17.97 9.67 47.01
N ARG A 172 17.49 8.49 47.41
CA ARG A 172 17.05 7.39 46.49
C ARG A 172 16.05 7.81 45.38
N ARG A 173 15.40 8.97 45.52
CA ARG A 173 14.45 9.55 44.54
C ARG A 173 15.00 10.77 43.78
N GLY A 174 16.31 11.02 43.83
CA GLY A 174 16.99 12.05 43.02
C GLY A 174 16.75 13.50 43.43
N ARG A 175 16.26 13.77 44.65
CA ARG A 175 16.08 15.13 45.14
C ARG A 175 17.33 15.63 45.87
N HIS A 176 17.67 16.91 45.65
CA HIS A 176 18.76 17.60 46.33
C HIS A 176 18.40 17.82 47.80
N ILE A 177 19.32 17.45 48.69
CA ILE A 177 19.17 17.61 50.14
C ILE A 177 19.95 18.87 50.54
N ASN A 178 19.25 19.89 51.02
CA ASN A 178 19.87 21.07 51.62
C ASN A 178 19.96 20.83 53.14
N LEU A 179 21.17 20.69 53.66
CA LEU A 179 21.40 20.59 55.11
C LEU A 179 21.31 21.99 55.73
N PRO A 180 20.61 22.14 56.88
CA PRO A 180 20.58 23.42 57.58
C PRO A 180 21.95 23.77 58.16
N THR A 181 22.31 25.05 58.13
CA THR A 181 23.64 25.56 58.51
C THR A 181 23.73 26.10 59.94
N ARG A 182 22.74 25.84 60.79
CA ARG A 182 22.80 26.20 62.22
C ARG A 182 22.19 25.10 63.11
N TYR A 183 22.86 24.91 64.24
CA TYR A 183 22.50 24.01 65.35
C TYR A 183 21.10 24.29 65.89
#